data_AF-A0A535RB79-F1
#
_entry.id   AF-A0A535RB79-F1
#
_cell.length_a   1.000
_cell.length_b   1.000
_cell.length_c   1.000
_cell.angle_alpha   90.00
_cell.angle_beta   90.00
_cell.angle_gamma   90.00
#
_symmetry.space_group_name_H-M   'P 1'
#
loop_
_entity.id
_entity.type
_entity.pdbx_description
1 polymer ?
#
loop_
_entity_poly.entity_id
_entity_poly.type
_entity_poly.pdbx_seq_one_letter_code
_entity_poly.pdbx_strand_id
1 'polypeptide(L)'
;MFGQFIAHDITADRSPVTHHDDEAFLRNARSARLDLECMYGDGPVGNPFLFSRKDPAKVLLGLNDRGDAADLPRNQEGIALVGDPRQDVHLLISQMHVAMLKAHNRLVDRLREDGVSEADLVAEARRALTWHYQWAVLFDFLPATIGEERTRKLLQDGPRFFQPDGTVSIPFEFADAAYRFGHSQMRGAYRVQRGGADLTLFPDLIGFRPVTSDRVIDWSLLFDVAGEPAAARSRPIDGCLAEPLLKLPVDITGELDDQDFQSLAVRDLQRGVATGLPSGEAVARLVGEEPLLRDEVGLSEFGWSGETPLWYYLLKEAEVREGGERLGPVGSLIVGEVLLAILDGDPESFRSVDRSWRPTLPSRDPDRFGLADLLVPFEPPIDG
;
A
#
# COMPACT_ATOMS: atom_id res chain seq x y z
N MET A 1 -4.45 4.19 0.61
CA MET A 1 -4.85 2.85 1.11
C MET A 1 -4.04 1.75 0.44
N PHE A 2 -4.24 1.43 -0.85
CA PHE A 2 -3.49 0.32 -1.48
C PHE A 2 -1.98 0.54 -1.52
N GLY A 3 -1.52 1.76 -1.84
CA GLY A 3 -0.09 2.11 -1.73
C GLY A 3 0.50 1.87 -0.34
N GLN A 4 -0.29 2.12 0.73
CA GLN A 4 0.14 1.84 2.10
C GLN A 4 0.15 0.33 2.41
N PHE A 5 -0.80 -0.44 1.89
CA PHE A 5 -0.78 -1.90 1.97
C PHE A 5 0.48 -2.47 1.31
N ILE A 6 0.84 -1.95 0.12
CA ILE A 6 2.10 -2.27 -0.56
C ILE A 6 3.32 -1.89 0.29
N ALA A 7 3.33 -0.69 0.88
CA ALA A 7 4.42 -0.24 1.74
C ALA A 7 4.60 -1.19 2.93
N HIS A 8 3.50 -1.63 3.56
CA HIS A 8 3.55 -2.59 4.65
C HIS A 8 4.09 -3.95 4.21
N ASP A 9 3.89 -4.33 2.94
CA ASP A 9 4.36 -5.61 2.42
C ASP A 9 5.87 -5.61 2.11
N ILE A 10 6.38 -4.54 1.49
CA ILE A 10 7.78 -4.46 1.02
C ILE A 10 8.75 -3.84 2.04
N THR A 11 8.22 -3.11 3.04
CA THR A 11 9.04 -2.44 4.08
C THR A 11 8.57 -2.81 5.48
N ALA A 12 9.50 -3.05 6.39
CA ALA A 12 9.31 -3.08 7.83
C ALA A 12 10.53 -2.46 8.50
N ASP A 13 10.68 -1.15 8.36
CA ASP A 13 11.63 -0.40 9.18
C ASP A 13 11.01 -0.14 10.57
N ARG A 14 11.67 -0.65 11.61
CA ARG A 14 11.31 -0.46 13.02
C ARG A 14 12.30 0.47 13.75
N SER A 15 13.16 1.15 13.00
CA SER A 15 14.23 1.96 13.59
C SER A 15 13.67 3.26 14.17
N PRO A 16 14.12 3.66 15.37
CA PRO A 16 13.73 4.94 15.96
C PRO A 16 13.97 6.12 15.01
N VAL A 17 13.20 7.19 15.17
CA VAL A 17 13.51 8.49 14.56
C VAL A 17 14.56 9.16 15.47
N THR A 18 15.79 8.68 15.45
CA THR A 18 16.90 9.33 16.18
C THR A 18 17.96 9.79 15.20
N HIS A 19 18.47 11.01 15.40
CA HIS A 19 19.58 11.55 14.63
C HIS A 19 20.87 10.74 14.89
N HIS A 20 21.64 10.55 13.82
CA HIS A 20 22.99 9.96 13.69
C HIS A 20 23.13 8.48 13.28
N ASP A 21 23.61 8.33 12.04
CA ASP A 21 24.92 7.75 11.65
C ASP A 21 25.22 6.27 11.86
N ASP A 22 24.24 5.40 11.70
CA ASP A 22 24.59 4.00 11.41
C ASP A 22 23.60 3.40 10.40
N GLU A 23 23.95 3.49 9.11
CA GLU A 23 23.36 2.66 8.04
C GLU A 23 23.33 1.16 8.44
N ALA A 24 24.25 0.73 9.32
CA ALA A 24 24.31 -0.62 9.87
C ALA A 24 23.10 -1.04 10.74
N PHE A 25 22.36 -0.07 11.32
CA PHE A 25 21.17 -0.32 12.15
C PHE A 25 19.85 -0.15 11.39
N LEU A 26 19.83 0.55 10.25
CA LEU A 26 18.67 0.64 9.37
C LEU A 26 18.51 -0.69 8.61
N ARG A 27 17.80 -1.63 9.20
CA ARG A 27 17.50 -2.93 8.58
C ARG A 27 16.02 -3.01 8.27
N ASN A 28 15.70 -3.18 6.99
CA ASN A 28 14.37 -3.63 6.61
C ASN A 28 14.17 -5.04 7.18
N ALA A 29 13.29 -5.19 8.17
CA ALA A 29 13.03 -6.49 8.79
C ALA A 29 12.24 -7.44 7.86
N ARG A 30 11.76 -6.94 6.72
CA ARG A 30 11.06 -7.68 5.68
C ARG A 30 11.96 -7.95 4.49
N SER A 31 11.63 -9.02 3.77
CA SER A 31 12.11 -9.16 2.40
C SER A 31 11.48 -8.07 1.53
N ALA A 32 12.26 -7.46 0.64
CA ALA A 32 11.75 -6.48 -0.32
C ALA A 32 10.99 -7.22 -1.44
N ARG A 33 9.84 -7.81 -1.10
CA ARG A 33 9.01 -8.65 -1.98
C ARG A 33 7.54 -8.30 -1.86
N LEU A 34 6.81 -8.51 -2.95
CA LEU A 34 5.36 -8.36 -3.03
C LEU A 34 4.72 -9.74 -2.92
N ASP A 35 4.90 -10.39 -1.77
CA ASP A 35 4.58 -11.80 -1.55
C ASP A 35 3.48 -12.03 -0.49
N LEU A 36 2.91 -10.93 0.04
CA LEU A 36 1.89 -10.94 1.08
C LEU A 36 2.38 -11.59 2.39
N GLU A 37 3.66 -11.48 2.71
CA GLU A 37 4.21 -11.88 4.02
C GLU A 37 3.41 -11.25 5.18
N CYS A 38 2.87 -10.04 4.99
CA CYS A 38 1.99 -9.40 6.00
C CYS A 38 0.73 -10.19 6.36
N MET A 39 0.25 -11.03 5.44
CA MET A 39 -0.94 -11.86 5.59
C MET A 39 -0.59 -13.28 6.02
N TYR A 40 0.44 -13.87 5.42
CA TYR A 40 0.76 -15.28 5.61
C TYR A 40 1.74 -15.58 6.75
N GLY A 41 2.56 -14.61 7.17
CA GLY A 41 3.69 -14.86 8.06
C GLY A 41 4.54 -16.04 7.59
N ASP A 42 4.95 -16.89 8.53
CA ASP A 42 5.68 -18.13 8.29
C ASP A 42 4.77 -19.32 7.90
N GLY A 43 3.57 -19.04 7.37
CA GLY A 43 2.62 -20.02 6.88
C GLY A 43 1.94 -20.86 7.99
N PRO A 44 1.22 -21.93 7.62
CA PRO A 44 0.40 -22.69 8.55
C PRO A 44 1.21 -23.45 9.61
N VAL A 45 2.51 -23.67 9.39
CA VAL A 45 3.39 -24.34 10.36
C VAL A 45 3.99 -23.33 11.34
N GLY A 46 4.50 -22.19 10.87
CA GLY A 46 5.12 -21.18 11.74
C GLY A 46 4.10 -20.29 12.45
N ASN A 47 3.00 -19.96 11.79
CA ASN A 47 1.91 -19.13 12.33
C ASN A 47 0.53 -19.82 12.19
N PRO A 48 0.31 -20.98 12.83
CA PRO A 48 -0.93 -21.75 12.69
C PRO A 48 -2.19 -20.98 13.14
N PHE A 49 -2.03 -19.96 13.98
CA PHE A 49 -3.14 -19.11 14.44
C PHE A 49 -3.77 -18.24 13.34
N LEU A 50 -3.10 -18.10 12.18
CA LEU A 50 -3.63 -17.38 11.02
C LEU A 50 -4.60 -18.24 10.19
N PHE A 51 -4.67 -19.54 10.42
CA PHE A 51 -5.42 -20.50 9.60
C PHE A 51 -6.61 -21.09 10.36
N SER A 52 -7.66 -21.43 9.62
CA SER A 52 -8.87 -22.01 10.19
C SER A 52 -8.66 -23.46 10.60
N ARG A 53 -8.99 -23.81 11.84
CA ARG A 53 -9.02 -25.22 12.27
C ARG A 53 -10.11 -26.05 11.59
N LYS A 54 -11.15 -25.41 11.06
CA LYS A 54 -12.27 -26.10 10.38
C LYS A 54 -11.92 -26.48 8.94
N ASP A 55 -11.14 -25.64 8.27
CA ASP A 55 -10.63 -25.85 6.92
C ASP A 55 -9.18 -25.31 6.91
N PRO A 56 -8.17 -26.17 7.16
CA PRO A 56 -6.77 -25.74 7.26
C PRO A 56 -6.20 -25.13 5.98
N ALA A 57 -6.88 -25.30 4.84
CA ALA A 57 -6.50 -24.62 3.61
C ALA A 57 -6.86 -23.13 3.62
N LYS A 58 -7.82 -22.72 4.48
CA LYS A 58 -8.32 -21.34 4.56
C LYS A 58 -7.66 -20.54 5.67
N VAL A 59 -7.47 -19.25 5.42
CA VAL A 59 -7.09 -18.28 6.45
C VAL A 59 -8.28 -17.93 7.33
N LEU A 60 -8.01 -17.65 8.60
CA LEU A 60 -9.01 -17.38 9.62
C LEU A 60 -9.57 -15.95 9.48
N LEU A 61 -10.89 -15.84 9.45
CA LEU A 61 -11.61 -14.57 9.54
C LEU A 61 -12.13 -14.37 10.97
N GLY A 62 -12.08 -13.13 11.46
CA GLY A 62 -12.73 -12.71 12.69
C GLY A 62 -14.21 -12.40 12.48
N LEU A 63 -14.97 -12.48 13.56
CA LEU A 63 -16.39 -12.18 13.57
C LEU A 63 -16.65 -10.79 14.15
N ASN A 64 -17.54 -10.02 13.52
CA ASN A 64 -18.03 -8.75 14.07
C ASN A 64 -19.10 -8.98 15.16
N ASP A 65 -19.69 -7.90 15.66
CA ASP A 65 -20.77 -7.89 16.65
C ASP A 65 -22.07 -8.60 16.22
N ARG A 66 -22.25 -8.88 14.93
CA ARG A 66 -23.37 -9.68 14.39
C ARG A 66 -23.02 -11.14 14.11
N GLY A 67 -21.76 -11.53 14.31
CA GLY A 67 -21.28 -12.86 13.96
C GLY A 67 -20.90 -13.02 12.49
N ASP A 68 -20.82 -11.94 11.72
CA ASP A 68 -20.39 -11.99 10.32
C ASP A 68 -18.86 -12.07 10.24
N ALA A 69 -18.33 -12.87 9.31
CA ALA A 69 -16.90 -12.98 9.01
C ALA A 69 -16.38 -11.73 8.28
N ALA A 70 -16.32 -10.60 8.99
CA ALA A 70 -16.06 -9.26 8.46
C ALA A 70 -15.02 -8.46 9.27
N ASP A 71 -14.30 -9.11 10.19
CA ASP A 71 -13.19 -8.51 10.94
C ASP A 71 -11.93 -9.39 10.83
N LEU A 72 -10.79 -8.86 11.25
CA LEU A 72 -9.59 -9.65 11.52
C LEU A 72 -9.83 -10.57 12.72
N PRO A 73 -9.20 -11.77 12.78
CA PRO A 73 -9.20 -12.55 14.01
C PRO A 73 -8.55 -11.72 15.12
N ARG A 74 -9.18 -11.66 16.29
CA ARG A 74 -8.72 -10.85 17.42
C ARG A 74 -8.52 -11.69 18.66
N ASN A 75 -7.56 -11.31 19.49
CA ASN A 75 -7.41 -11.87 20.83
C ASN A 75 -8.48 -11.31 21.79
N GLN A 76 -8.47 -11.78 23.04
CA GLN A 76 -9.42 -11.36 24.07
C GLN A 76 -9.37 -9.87 24.43
N GLU A 77 -8.28 -9.17 24.08
CA GLU A 77 -8.11 -7.72 24.28
C GLU A 77 -8.53 -6.91 23.04
N GLY A 78 -9.05 -7.57 21.99
CA GLY A 78 -9.45 -6.92 20.75
C GLY A 78 -8.32 -6.58 19.79
N ILE A 79 -7.09 -7.08 20.02
CA ILE A 79 -5.93 -6.88 19.15
C ILE A 79 -5.94 -7.91 18.02
N ALA A 80 -5.72 -7.45 16.79
CA ALA A 80 -5.69 -8.32 15.62
C ALA A 80 -4.52 -9.33 15.68
N LEU A 81 -4.82 -10.57 15.27
CA LEU A 81 -3.89 -11.68 15.09
C LEU A 81 -3.51 -11.74 13.60
N VAL A 82 -2.49 -10.99 13.21
CA VAL A 82 -2.03 -10.83 11.83
C VAL A 82 -0.51 -10.98 11.75
N GLY A 83 0.03 -11.27 10.56
CA GLY A 83 1.48 -11.38 10.35
C GLY A 83 2.22 -10.06 10.58
N ASP A 84 1.57 -8.92 10.31
CA ASP A 84 2.11 -7.59 10.58
C ASP A 84 1.10 -6.70 11.31
N PRO A 85 1.42 -6.19 12.51
CA PRO A 85 0.49 -5.38 13.29
C PRO A 85 0.12 -4.07 12.61
N ARG A 86 0.91 -3.58 11.64
CA ARG A 86 0.56 -2.40 10.85
C ARG A 86 -0.69 -2.62 10.00
N GLN A 87 -1.10 -3.87 9.80
CA GLN A 87 -2.36 -4.18 9.12
C GLN A 87 -3.61 -3.82 9.94
N ASP A 88 -3.45 -3.41 11.20
CA ASP A 88 -4.56 -2.98 12.07
C ASP A 88 -4.38 -1.54 12.59
N VAL A 89 -3.58 -0.69 11.91
CA VAL A 89 -3.32 0.71 12.33
C VAL A 89 -4.53 1.63 12.17
N HIS A 90 -5.37 1.39 11.17
CA HIS A 90 -6.65 2.05 10.99
C HIS A 90 -7.61 1.16 10.18
N LEU A 91 -8.91 1.43 10.32
CA LEU A 91 -10.00 0.63 9.75
C LEU A 91 -9.83 0.34 8.25
N LEU A 92 -9.36 1.33 7.48
CA LEU A 92 -9.17 1.19 6.04
C LEU A 92 -8.14 0.09 5.69
N ILE A 93 -7.06 -0.05 6.47
CA ILE A 93 -6.05 -1.10 6.22
C ILE A 93 -6.56 -2.45 6.74
N SER A 94 -7.16 -2.50 7.94
CA SER A 94 -7.64 -3.78 8.49
C SER A 94 -8.74 -4.40 7.64
N GLN A 95 -9.66 -3.59 7.12
CA GLN A 95 -10.70 -4.08 6.22
C GLN A 95 -10.16 -4.45 4.84
N MET A 96 -9.09 -3.80 4.35
CA MET A 96 -8.43 -4.19 3.10
C MET A 96 -7.75 -5.55 3.28
N HIS A 97 -7.12 -5.76 4.44
CA HIS A 97 -6.58 -7.04 4.82
C HIS A 97 -7.66 -8.13 4.89
N VAL A 98 -8.82 -7.86 5.50
CA VAL A 98 -9.98 -8.77 5.49
C VAL A 98 -10.42 -9.13 4.07
N ALA A 99 -10.41 -8.17 3.13
CA ALA A 99 -10.73 -8.46 1.72
C ALA A 99 -9.70 -9.41 1.09
N MET A 100 -8.41 -9.24 1.36
CA MET A 100 -7.35 -10.17 0.91
C MET A 100 -7.50 -11.57 1.53
N LEU A 101 -7.86 -11.66 2.82
CA LEU A 101 -8.17 -12.95 3.48
C LEU A 101 -9.34 -13.66 2.77
N LYS A 102 -10.40 -12.91 2.44
CA LYS A 102 -11.54 -13.44 1.69
C LYS A 102 -11.15 -13.87 0.27
N ALA A 103 -10.27 -13.13 -0.41
CA ALA A 103 -9.78 -13.48 -1.74
C ALA A 103 -8.99 -14.81 -1.73
N HIS A 104 -8.11 -15.02 -0.73
CA HIS A 104 -7.44 -16.32 -0.55
C HIS A 104 -8.45 -17.45 -0.34
N ASN A 105 -9.43 -17.26 0.56
CA ASN A 105 -10.42 -18.30 0.85
C ASN A 105 -11.27 -18.65 -0.39
N ARG A 106 -11.56 -17.68 -1.26
CA ARG A 106 -12.21 -17.96 -2.57
C ARG A 106 -11.30 -18.74 -3.52
N LEU A 107 -10.01 -18.40 -3.57
CA LEU A 107 -9.04 -19.14 -4.38
C LEU A 107 -8.91 -20.59 -3.91
N VAL A 108 -8.95 -20.84 -2.60
CA VAL A 108 -8.99 -22.21 -2.05
C VAL A 108 -10.21 -22.96 -2.57
N ASP A 109 -11.41 -22.36 -2.52
CA ASP A 109 -12.63 -23.01 -2.99
C ASP A 109 -12.57 -23.30 -4.50
N ARG A 110 -12.17 -22.32 -5.31
CA ARG A 110 -12.01 -22.48 -6.77
C ARG A 110 -10.95 -23.53 -7.14
N LEU A 111 -9.79 -23.54 -6.48
CA LEU A 111 -8.73 -24.52 -6.76
C LEU A 111 -9.14 -25.94 -6.34
N ARG A 112 -9.92 -26.04 -5.27
CA ARG A 112 -10.52 -27.31 -4.82
C ARG A 112 -11.51 -27.84 -5.86
N GLU A 113 -12.33 -26.97 -6.45
CA GLU A 113 -13.24 -27.33 -7.55
C GLU A 113 -12.48 -27.80 -8.80
N ASP A 114 -11.29 -27.24 -9.07
CA ASP A 114 -10.40 -27.68 -10.15
C ASP A 114 -9.65 -28.99 -9.85
N GLY A 115 -9.84 -29.57 -8.66
CA GLY A 115 -9.23 -30.83 -8.26
C GLY A 115 -7.79 -30.72 -7.74
N VAL A 116 -7.34 -29.52 -7.33
CA VAL A 116 -6.08 -29.38 -6.58
C VAL A 116 -6.18 -30.15 -5.26
N SER A 117 -5.11 -30.87 -4.91
CA SER A 117 -5.11 -31.71 -3.71
C SER A 117 -5.14 -30.85 -2.42
N GLU A 118 -5.81 -31.33 -1.37
CA GLU A 118 -5.86 -30.62 -0.07
C GLU A 118 -4.46 -30.30 0.50
N ALA A 119 -3.46 -31.12 0.18
CA ALA A 119 -2.08 -30.90 0.62
C ALA A 119 -1.44 -29.69 -0.08
N ASP A 120 -1.87 -29.35 -1.29
CA ASP A 120 -1.30 -28.29 -2.12
C ASP A 120 -2.12 -26.99 -2.05
N LEU A 121 -3.39 -27.04 -1.59
CA LEU A 121 -4.31 -25.90 -1.63
C LEU A 121 -3.76 -24.62 -1.00
N VAL A 122 -3.07 -24.69 0.14
CA VAL A 122 -2.51 -23.49 0.78
C VAL A 122 -1.44 -22.86 -0.11
N ALA A 123 -0.51 -23.67 -0.61
CA ALA A 123 0.60 -23.19 -1.44
C ALA A 123 0.09 -22.63 -2.77
N GLU A 124 -0.85 -23.33 -3.40
CA GLU A 124 -1.46 -22.94 -4.67
C GLU A 124 -2.32 -21.68 -4.54
N ALA A 125 -3.15 -21.57 -3.49
CA ALA A 125 -3.96 -20.40 -3.23
C ALA A 125 -3.11 -19.19 -2.81
N ARG A 126 -2.02 -19.40 -2.05
CA ARG A 126 -1.04 -18.33 -1.75
C ARG A 126 -0.39 -17.83 -3.03
N ARG A 127 0.18 -18.73 -3.85
CA ARG A 127 0.80 -18.36 -5.14
C ARG A 127 -0.18 -17.60 -6.02
N ALA A 128 -1.39 -18.12 -6.18
CA ALA A 128 -2.43 -17.46 -6.96
C ALA A 128 -2.73 -16.06 -6.41
N LEU A 129 -3.00 -15.88 -5.12
CA LEU A 129 -3.32 -14.56 -4.57
C LEU A 129 -2.15 -13.58 -4.71
N THR A 130 -0.93 -14.03 -4.42
CA THR A 130 0.30 -13.25 -4.61
C THR A 130 0.41 -12.75 -6.05
N TRP A 131 0.14 -13.60 -7.05
CA TRP A 131 0.18 -13.20 -8.46
C TRP A 131 -0.95 -12.23 -8.84
N HIS A 132 -2.16 -12.36 -8.28
CA HIS A 132 -3.23 -11.36 -8.47
C HIS A 132 -2.86 -10.01 -7.85
N TYR A 133 -2.25 -10.03 -6.68
CA TYR A 133 -1.77 -8.82 -6.00
C TYR A 133 -0.67 -8.14 -6.81
N GLN A 134 0.34 -8.89 -7.24
CA GLN A 134 1.42 -8.42 -8.12
C GLN A 134 0.89 -7.87 -9.46
N TRP A 135 -0.13 -8.51 -10.02
CA TRP A 135 -0.83 -8.03 -11.21
C TRP A 135 -1.52 -6.69 -10.96
N ALA A 136 -2.27 -6.55 -9.87
CA ALA A 136 -2.92 -5.29 -9.49
C ALA A 136 -1.89 -4.18 -9.23
N VAL A 137 -0.71 -4.49 -8.68
CA VAL A 137 0.39 -3.53 -8.54
C VAL A 137 0.83 -2.99 -9.91
N LEU A 138 1.09 -3.87 -10.88
CA LEU A 138 1.65 -3.47 -12.18
C LEU A 138 0.64 -2.88 -13.16
N PHE A 139 -0.58 -3.39 -13.18
CA PHE A 139 -1.56 -3.10 -14.24
C PHE A 139 -2.75 -2.27 -13.76
N ASP A 140 -2.80 -1.91 -12.47
CA ASP A 140 -3.83 -1.03 -11.92
C ASP A 140 -3.21 0.11 -11.11
N PHE A 141 -2.38 -0.21 -10.10
CA PHE A 141 -1.78 0.78 -9.23
C PHE A 141 -0.69 1.63 -9.92
N LEU A 142 0.27 1.03 -10.61
CA LEU A 142 1.32 1.79 -11.31
C LEU A 142 0.73 2.74 -12.36
N PRO A 143 -0.13 2.31 -13.31
CA PRO A 143 -0.75 3.23 -14.27
C PRO A 143 -1.50 4.39 -13.62
N ALA A 144 -2.22 4.14 -12.52
CA ALA A 144 -2.88 5.20 -11.77
C ALA A 144 -1.87 6.16 -11.10
N THR A 145 -0.75 5.64 -10.60
CA THR A 145 0.22 6.38 -9.78
C THR A 145 1.24 7.17 -10.59
N ILE A 146 1.74 6.61 -11.70
CA ILE A 146 2.81 7.21 -12.52
C ILE A 146 2.35 7.54 -13.95
N GLY A 147 1.12 7.17 -14.32
CA GLY A 147 0.55 7.37 -15.66
C GLY A 147 0.79 6.20 -16.61
N GLU A 148 -0.21 5.93 -17.46
CA GLU A 148 -0.23 4.85 -18.45
C GLU A 148 1.02 4.83 -19.35
N GLU A 149 1.47 6.00 -19.80
CA GLU A 149 2.62 6.10 -20.69
C GLU A 149 3.93 5.74 -20.02
N ARG A 150 4.16 6.25 -18.80
CA ARG A 150 5.37 5.94 -18.04
C ARG A 150 5.39 4.48 -17.63
N THR A 151 4.26 3.92 -17.18
CA THR A 151 4.15 2.49 -16.86
C THR A 151 4.45 1.62 -18.07
N ARG A 152 3.83 1.90 -19.22
CA ARG A 152 4.08 1.13 -20.45
C ARG A 152 5.55 1.21 -20.88
N LYS A 153 6.15 2.41 -20.85
CA LYS A 153 7.57 2.59 -21.18
C LYS A 153 8.47 1.81 -20.22
N LEU A 154 8.21 1.91 -18.92
CA LEU A 154 8.95 1.17 -17.89
C LEU A 154 8.86 -0.34 -18.10
N LEU A 155 7.69 -0.88 -18.42
CA LEU A 155 7.50 -2.31 -18.67
C LEU A 155 8.15 -2.78 -19.99
N GLN A 156 8.33 -1.88 -20.96
CA GLN A 156 8.96 -2.17 -22.26
C GLN A 156 10.48 -2.07 -22.20
N ASP A 157 10.99 -0.98 -21.63
CA ASP A 157 12.41 -0.63 -21.63
C ASP A 157 13.16 -1.18 -20.40
N GLY A 158 12.42 -1.48 -19.33
CA GLY A 158 12.98 -1.83 -18.01
C GLY A 158 13.46 -0.61 -17.21
N PRO A 159 13.92 -0.82 -15.97
CA PRO A 159 14.47 0.24 -15.13
C PRO A 159 15.79 0.78 -15.69
N ARG A 160 16.01 2.09 -15.58
CA ARG A 160 17.22 2.77 -16.08
C ARG A 160 18.25 3.07 -14.99
N PHE A 161 17.80 3.36 -13.77
CA PHE A 161 18.66 3.84 -12.68
C PHE A 161 18.71 2.86 -11.51
N PHE A 162 17.62 2.14 -11.23
CA PHE A 162 17.57 1.15 -10.18
C PHE A 162 17.64 -0.27 -10.75
N GLN A 163 18.87 -0.79 -10.88
CA GLN A 163 19.17 -2.11 -11.43
C GLN A 163 19.95 -2.93 -10.39
N PRO A 164 19.28 -3.48 -9.37
CA PRO A 164 19.96 -4.24 -8.32
C PRO A 164 20.62 -5.51 -8.89
N ASP A 165 21.84 -5.80 -8.42
CA ASP A 165 22.53 -7.07 -8.68
C ASP A 165 22.29 -8.02 -7.50
N GLY A 166 21.40 -9.01 -7.70
CA GLY A 166 20.98 -9.94 -6.66
C GLY A 166 19.74 -9.49 -5.87
N THR A 167 19.72 -9.71 -4.57
CA THR A 167 18.55 -9.43 -3.72
C THR A 167 18.26 -7.93 -3.68
N VAL A 168 17.04 -7.55 -4.05
CA VAL A 168 16.58 -6.17 -4.03
C VAL A 168 16.59 -5.62 -2.60
N SER A 169 17.19 -4.44 -2.43
CA SER A 169 17.14 -3.66 -1.20
C SER A 169 16.39 -2.35 -1.49
N ILE A 170 15.49 -1.94 -0.60
CA ILE A 170 14.69 -0.73 -0.80
C ILE A 170 15.59 0.51 -0.64
N PRO A 171 15.69 1.40 -1.65
CA PRO A 171 16.50 2.62 -1.54
C PRO A 171 15.83 3.67 -0.63
N PHE A 172 16.62 4.50 0.04
CA PHE A 172 16.12 5.54 0.94
C PHE A 172 15.27 6.57 0.19
N GLU A 173 15.62 6.93 -1.05
CA GLU A 173 14.84 7.83 -1.90
C GLU A 173 13.42 7.31 -2.13
N PHE A 174 13.23 5.99 -2.13
CA PHE A 174 11.91 5.37 -2.21
C PHE A 174 11.22 5.38 -0.83
N ALA A 175 11.84 4.83 0.21
CA ALA A 175 11.20 4.63 1.51
C ALA A 175 10.94 5.93 2.28
N ASP A 176 11.88 6.87 2.21
CA ASP A 176 11.90 8.08 3.03
C ASP A 176 11.51 9.35 2.27
N ALA A 177 11.25 9.24 0.97
CA ALA A 177 10.67 10.33 0.19
C ALA A 177 9.57 9.87 -0.78
N ALA A 178 9.92 9.20 -1.87
CA ALA A 178 9.02 9.03 -3.00
C ALA A 178 7.74 8.29 -2.62
N TYR A 179 7.83 7.15 -1.92
CA TYR A 179 6.68 6.33 -1.55
C TYR A 179 5.86 6.88 -0.37
N ARG A 180 6.23 8.06 0.15
CA ARG A 180 5.45 8.84 1.14
C ARG A 180 4.47 9.82 0.49
N PHE A 181 4.38 9.83 -0.85
CA PHE A 181 3.40 10.64 -1.58
C PHE A 181 1.95 10.40 -1.10
N GLY A 182 1.66 9.17 -0.67
CA GLY A 182 0.34 8.74 -0.20
C GLY A 182 -0.16 9.51 1.03
N HIS A 183 0.72 10.19 1.79
CA HIS A 183 0.29 11.02 2.91
C HIS A 183 -0.56 12.22 2.46
N SER A 184 -0.24 12.85 1.32
CA SER A 184 -1.03 13.95 0.74
C SER A 184 -2.40 13.49 0.24
N GLN A 185 -2.46 12.26 -0.27
CA GLN A 185 -3.67 11.66 -0.84
C GLN A 185 -4.73 11.28 0.21
N MET A 186 -4.36 11.24 1.50
CA MET A 186 -5.27 10.87 2.59
C MET A 186 -6.33 11.94 2.82
N ARG A 187 -7.58 11.51 2.93
CA ARG A 187 -8.72 12.36 3.30
C ARG A 187 -8.79 12.54 4.82
N GLY A 188 -9.34 13.67 5.26
CA GLY A 188 -9.60 13.92 6.69
C GLY A 188 -10.77 13.11 7.25
N ALA A 189 -11.73 12.73 6.40
CA ALA A 189 -12.88 11.92 6.75
C ALA A 189 -13.32 11.01 5.59
N TYR A 190 -13.98 9.91 5.93
CA TYR A 190 -14.46 8.88 5.01
C TYR A 190 -15.88 8.44 5.37
N ARG A 191 -16.71 8.23 4.36
CA ARG A 191 -17.94 7.45 4.49
C ARG A 191 -17.63 6.00 4.13
N VAL A 192 -17.80 5.10 5.10
CA VAL A 192 -17.48 3.67 4.94
C VAL A 192 -18.69 2.79 4.64
N GLN A 193 -19.90 3.32 4.83
CA GLN A 193 -21.16 2.61 4.64
C GLN A 193 -22.18 3.50 3.91
N ARG A 194 -23.05 2.90 3.09
CA ARG A 194 -24.10 3.64 2.37
C ARG A 194 -25.09 4.23 3.36
N GLY A 195 -25.36 5.53 3.22
CA GLY A 195 -26.20 6.27 4.16
C GLY A 195 -25.59 6.46 5.55
N GLY A 196 -24.35 6.05 5.79
CA GLY A 196 -23.63 6.24 7.04
C GLY A 196 -23.12 7.67 7.23
N ALA A 197 -22.66 7.98 8.44
CA ALA A 197 -21.99 9.25 8.74
C ALA A 197 -20.61 9.33 8.07
N ASP A 198 -20.09 10.56 7.90
CA ASP A 198 -18.68 10.77 7.61
C ASP A 198 -17.88 10.58 8.91
N LEU A 199 -16.87 9.72 8.87
CA LEU A 199 -16.02 9.36 10.01
C LEU A 199 -14.64 9.98 9.81
N THR A 200 -14.12 10.69 10.82
CA THR A 200 -12.79 11.28 10.72
C THR A 200 -11.71 10.20 10.73
N LEU A 201 -10.59 10.44 10.04
CA LEU A 201 -9.47 9.50 10.05
C LEU A 201 -9.01 9.21 11.49
N PHE A 202 -8.93 10.25 12.31
CA PHE A 202 -8.76 10.15 13.75
C PHE A 202 -9.77 11.07 14.46
N PRO A 203 -10.44 10.61 15.55
CA PRO A 203 -10.26 9.30 16.20
C PRO A 203 -11.15 8.18 15.62
N ASP A 204 -12.09 8.45 14.73
CA ASP A 204 -13.17 7.48 14.43
C ASP A 204 -12.72 6.21 13.72
N LEU A 205 -11.70 6.31 12.85
CA LEU A 205 -11.20 5.20 12.04
C LEU A 205 -9.90 4.58 12.58
N ILE A 206 -9.47 4.97 13.79
CA ILE A 206 -8.28 4.38 14.41
C ILE A 206 -8.48 2.86 14.61
N GLY A 207 -7.42 2.10 14.42
CA GLY A 207 -7.48 0.65 14.49
C GLY A 207 -7.27 0.08 15.89
N PHE A 208 -6.64 -1.09 15.97
CA PHE A 208 -6.35 -1.83 17.21
C PHE A 208 -7.58 -2.09 18.08
N ARG A 209 -8.75 -2.27 17.44
CA ARG A 209 -10.04 -2.48 18.12
C ARG A 209 -10.99 -3.30 17.25
N PRO A 210 -11.92 -4.06 17.85
CA PRO A 210 -12.95 -4.80 17.11
C PRO A 210 -13.73 -3.92 16.13
N VAL A 211 -13.98 -4.47 14.94
CA VAL A 211 -14.79 -3.81 13.91
C VAL A 211 -16.24 -4.22 14.06
N THR A 212 -17.10 -3.23 14.31
CA THR A 212 -18.55 -3.41 14.35
C THR A 212 -19.15 -3.49 12.95
N SER A 213 -20.33 -4.10 12.84
CA SER A 213 -21.05 -4.31 11.59
C SER A 213 -21.35 -3.02 10.81
N ASP A 214 -21.56 -1.91 11.51
CA ASP A 214 -21.75 -0.57 10.92
C ASP A 214 -20.43 0.10 10.46
N ARG A 215 -19.29 -0.54 10.70
CA ARG A 215 -17.94 -0.10 10.32
C ARG A 215 -17.27 -0.98 9.27
N VAL A 216 -17.89 -2.09 8.87
CA VAL A 216 -17.42 -2.89 7.72
C VAL A 216 -17.44 -1.99 6.48
N ILE A 217 -16.37 -1.97 5.69
CA ILE A 217 -16.27 -1.03 4.56
C ILE A 217 -17.06 -1.55 3.36
N ASP A 218 -17.94 -0.72 2.81
CA ASP A 218 -18.41 -0.85 1.43
C ASP A 218 -17.37 -0.24 0.48
N TRP A 219 -16.55 -1.12 -0.12
CA TRP A 219 -15.44 -0.72 -0.97
C TRP A 219 -15.86 0.02 -2.25
N SER A 220 -17.10 -0.15 -2.71
CA SER A 220 -17.62 0.59 -3.86
C SER A 220 -17.76 2.09 -3.61
N LEU A 221 -17.72 2.54 -2.34
CA LEU A 221 -17.68 3.95 -1.99
C LEU A 221 -16.29 4.58 -2.19
N LEU A 222 -15.24 3.77 -2.23
CA LEU A 222 -13.83 4.22 -2.24
C LEU A 222 -13.06 3.80 -3.50
N PHE A 223 -13.58 2.82 -4.25
CA PHE A 223 -13.05 2.36 -5.52
C PHE A 223 -14.16 2.39 -6.57
N ASP A 224 -13.84 2.87 -7.77
CA ASP A 224 -14.80 2.85 -8.86
C ASP A 224 -15.10 1.41 -9.26
N VAL A 225 -16.38 1.07 -9.29
CA VAL A 225 -16.90 -0.24 -9.68
C VAL A 225 -17.94 -0.04 -10.77
N ALA A 226 -17.86 -0.81 -11.85
CA ALA A 226 -18.82 -0.71 -12.95
C ALA A 226 -20.26 -0.95 -12.45
N GLY A 227 -21.16 -0.01 -12.78
CA GLY A 227 -22.57 -0.04 -12.32
C GLY A 227 -22.83 0.67 -10.98
N GLU A 228 -21.78 1.09 -10.27
CA GLU A 228 -21.89 1.87 -9.04
C GLU A 228 -21.71 3.37 -9.30
N PRO A 229 -22.22 4.25 -8.41
CA PRO A 229 -21.86 5.67 -8.42
C PRO A 229 -20.34 5.88 -8.31
N ALA A 230 -19.85 7.01 -8.83
CA ALA A 230 -18.44 7.37 -8.72
C ALA A 230 -17.98 7.38 -7.26
N ALA A 231 -16.83 6.75 -7.00
CA ALA A 231 -16.28 6.61 -5.67
C ALA A 231 -15.66 7.92 -5.16
N ALA A 232 -15.56 8.04 -3.84
CA ALA A 232 -14.80 9.09 -3.19
C ALA A 232 -13.29 8.85 -3.37
N ARG A 233 -12.75 9.38 -4.46
CA ARG A 233 -11.32 9.31 -4.79
C ARG A 233 -10.44 9.97 -3.73
N SER A 234 -9.16 9.62 -3.72
CA SER A 234 -8.15 10.25 -2.87
C SER A 234 -8.03 11.75 -3.14
N ARG A 235 -7.37 12.48 -2.22
CA ARG A 235 -6.92 13.84 -2.51
C ARG A 235 -5.84 13.83 -3.60
N PRO A 236 -5.64 14.97 -4.30
CA PRO A 236 -4.49 15.13 -5.19
C PRO A 236 -3.17 14.99 -4.41
N ILE A 237 -2.10 14.67 -5.14
CA ILE A 237 -0.72 14.72 -4.67
C ILE A 237 -0.26 16.17 -4.73
N ASP A 238 -0.23 16.84 -3.57
CA ASP A 238 0.13 18.24 -3.45
C ASP A 238 0.94 18.51 -2.16
N GLY A 239 1.39 19.75 -1.98
CA GLY A 239 2.15 20.17 -0.80
C GLY A 239 1.32 20.24 0.50
N CYS A 240 0.08 19.72 0.55
CA CYS A 240 -0.83 19.83 1.69
C CYS A 240 -1.21 18.46 2.26
N LEU A 241 -1.29 18.37 3.60
CA LEU A 241 -1.80 17.19 4.31
C LEU A 241 -3.19 17.46 4.88
N ALA A 242 -3.96 16.40 5.16
CA ALA A 242 -5.19 16.54 5.92
C ALA A 242 -4.87 16.87 7.39
N GLU A 243 -5.69 17.70 8.03
CA GLU A 243 -5.47 18.12 9.43
C GLU A 243 -5.21 16.97 10.41
N PRO A 244 -5.90 15.81 10.33
CA PRO A 244 -5.60 14.67 11.21
C PRO A 244 -4.17 14.12 11.10
N LEU A 245 -3.48 14.36 9.97
CA LEU A 245 -2.08 13.96 9.78
C LEU A 245 -1.09 15.00 10.28
N LEU A 246 -1.52 16.25 10.49
CA LEU A 246 -0.72 17.30 11.11
C LEU A 246 -0.82 17.28 12.65
N LYS A 247 -1.85 16.61 13.17
CA LYS A 247 -2.17 16.51 14.59
C LYS A 247 -2.45 15.05 14.97
N LEU A 248 -1.44 14.20 14.81
CA LEU A 248 -1.57 12.78 15.12
C LEU A 248 -1.86 12.58 16.63
N PRO A 249 -2.82 11.72 17.00
CA PRO A 249 -3.14 11.47 18.41
C PRO A 249 -2.04 10.63 19.09
N VAL A 250 -1.98 10.71 20.42
CA VAL A 250 -1.02 9.95 21.25
C VAL A 250 -1.09 8.44 21.01
N ASP A 251 -2.29 7.91 20.72
CA ASP A 251 -2.48 6.49 20.35
C ASP A 251 -1.67 6.08 19.11
N ILE A 252 -1.33 7.04 18.24
CA ILE A 252 -0.49 6.82 17.06
C ILE A 252 0.96 7.20 17.32
N THR A 253 1.20 8.31 18.03
CA THR A 253 2.55 8.86 18.19
C THR A 253 3.34 8.30 19.35
N GLY A 254 2.67 7.70 20.34
CA GLY A 254 3.18 7.57 21.70
C GLY A 254 3.25 8.93 22.41
N GLU A 255 3.72 8.92 23.66
CA GLU A 255 4.10 10.14 24.36
C GLU A 255 5.35 10.73 23.68
N LEU A 256 5.33 12.03 23.39
CA LEU A 256 6.40 12.74 22.70
C LEU A 256 6.97 13.84 23.59
N ASP A 257 8.29 13.95 23.62
CA ASP A 257 9.00 15.05 24.30
C ASP A 257 8.85 16.39 23.55
N ASP A 258 8.67 16.32 22.23
CA ASP A 258 8.48 17.47 21.34
C ASP A 258 7.16 17.32 20.55
N GLN A 259 6.28 18.31 20.72
CA GLN A 259 4.94 18.31 20.13
C GLN A 259 4.96 18.49 18.62
N ASP A 260 6.02 19.06 18.04
CA ASP A 260 6.13 19.24 16.58
C ASP A 260 6.16 17.88 15.86
N PHE A 261 6.64 16.82 16.51
CA PHE A 261 6.60 15.47 15.96
C PHE A 261 5.18 14.92 15.84
N GLN A 262 4.14 15.52 16.44
CA GLN A 262 2.75 15.16 16.16
C GLN A 262 2.39 15.36 14.67
N SER A 263 3.11 16.24 13.97
CA SER A 263 2.94 16.44 12.54
C SER A 263 3.67 15.36 11.74
N LEU A 264 2.93 14.63 10.91
CA LEU A 264 3.52 13.68 9.97
C LEU A 264 4.46 14.36 8.98
N ALA A 265 4.17 15.61 8.57
CA ALA A 265 5.05 16.38 7.70
C ALA A 265 6.42 16.66 8.35
N VAL A 266 6.43 17.00 9.64
CA VAL A 266 7.68 17.20 10.39
C VAL A 266 8.47 15.89 10.45
N ARG A 267 7.78 14.76 10.72
CA ARG A 267 8.40 13.43 10.76
C ARG A 267 9.01 13.02 9.41
N ASP A 268 8.32 13.29 8.30
CA ASP A 268 8.79 12.98 6.95
C ASP A 268 10.03 13.82 6.60
N LEU A 269 10.00 15.13 6.86
CA LEU A 269 11.14 16.02 6.62
C LEU A 269 12.34 15.66 7.49
N GLN A 270 12.13 15.43 8.79
CA GLN A 270 13.20 15.02 9.71
C GLN A 270 13.81 13.67 9.33
N ARG A 271 12.99 12.71 8.88
CA ARG A 271 13.51 11.41 8.40
C ARG A 271 14.37 11.58 7.15
N GLY A 272 13.95 12.42 6.20
CA GLY A 272 14.75 12.71 5.01
C GLY A 272 16.10 13.35 5.34
N VAL A 273 16.15 14.25 6.32
CA VAL A 273 17.41 14.82 6.83
C VAL A 273 18.27 13.76 7.51
N ALA A 274 17.67 12.95 8.39
CA ALA A 274 18.38 11.92 9.15
C ALA A 274 18.99 10.81 8.26
N THR A 275 18.39 10.56 7.09
CA THR A 275 18.87 9.57 6.12
C THR A 275 19.74 10.18 5.02
N GLY A 276 20.01 11.49 5.08
CA GLY A 276 20.89 12.17 4.14
C GLY A 276 20.35 12.23 2.72
N LEU A 277 19.03 12.27 2.53
CA LEU A 277 18.43 12.30 1.20
C LEU A 277 18.93 13.51 0.39
N PRO A 278 19.18 13.33 -0.93
CA PRO A 278 19.51 14.44 -1.82
C PRO A 278 18.32 15.42 -1.93
N SER A 279 18.58 16.62 -2.43
CA SER A 279 17.50 17.52 -2.84
C SER A 279 16.77 16.99 -4.07
N GLY A 280 15.51 17.40 -4.24
CA GLY A 280 14.75 17.05 -5.44
C GLY A 280 15.39 17.57 -6.74
N GLU A 281 15.95 18.78 -6.70
CA GLU A 281 16.66 19.36 -7.83
C GLU A 281 17.93 18.58 -8.19
N ALA A 282 18.66 18.04 -7.19
CA ALA A 282 19.82 17.20 -7.43
C ALA A 282 19.43 15.89 -8.12
N VAL A 283 18.35 15.23 -7.67
CA VAL A 283 17.85 14.02 -8.31
C VAL A 283 17.36 14.31 -9.73
N ALA A 284 16.57 15.38 -9.94
CA ALA A 284 16.09 15.77 -11.26
C ALA A 284 17.26 15.93 -12.27
N ARG A 285 18.31 16.67 -11.89
CA ARG A 285 19.51 16.82 -12.73
C ARG A 285 20.23 15.51 -12.99
N LEU A 286 20.31 14.62 -11.99
CA LEU A 286 20.94 13.30 -12.13
C LEU A 286 20.21 12.43 -13.16
N VAL A 287 18.87 12.45 -13.15
CA VAL A 287 18.06 11.62 -14.05
C VAL A 287 17.80 12.28 -15.42
N GLY A 288 18.22 13.53 -15.59
CA GLY A 288 18.08 14.29 -16.82
C GLY A 288 16.70 14.95 -17.00
N GLU A 289 15.99 15.19 -15.91
CA GLU A 289 14.73 15.92 -15.86
C GLU A 289 14.98 17.40 -15.53
N GLU A 290 14.13 18.30 -16.01
CA GLU A 290 14.23 19.73 -15.72
C GLU A 290 13.76 20.01 -14.28
N PRO A 291 14.62 20.53 -13.38
CA PRO A 291 14.24 20.82 -12.01
C PRO A 291 13.10 21.84 -11.93
N LEU A 292 12.24 21.74 -10.90
CA LEU A 292 11.28 22.80 -10.59
C LEU A 292 12.00 24.11 -10.28
N LEU A 293 11.38 25.21 -10.69
CA LEU A 293 11.80 26.56 -10.32
C LEU A 293 11.46 26.83 -8.85
N ARG A 294 12.20 27.73 -8.21
CA ARG A 294 11.97 28.11 -6.80
C ARG A 294 10.53 28.57 -6.53
N ASP A 295 9.95 29.30 -7.47
CA ASP A 295 8.58 29.81 -7.35
C ASP A 295 7.52 28.70 -7.58
N GLU A 296 7.85 27.65 -8.33
CA GLU A 296 6.98 26.47 -8.50
C GLU A 296 6.93 25.63 -7.21
N VAL A 297 8.05 25.57 -6.49
CA VAL A 297 8.12 24.88 -5.18
C VAL A 297 7.42 25.71 -4.09
N GLY A 298 7.58 27.03 -4.08
CA GLY A 298 6.87 27.94 -3.17
C GLY A 298 7.47 28.09 -1.76
N LEU A 299 8.61 27.44 -1.46
CA LEU A 299 9.23 27.55 -0.13
C LEU A 299 9.88 28.92 0.15
N SER A 300 10.13 29.73 -0.88
CA SER A 300 10.67 31.09 -0.75
C SER A 300 9.75 32.01 0.06
N GLU A 301 8.43 31.79 0.00
CA GLU A 301 7.43 32.52 0.79
C GLU A 301 7.60 32.30 2.30
N PHE A 302 8.21 31.18 2.70
CA PHE A 302 8.51 30.83 4.08
C PHE A 302 9.97 31.14 4.46
N GLY A 303 10.70 31.86 3.62
CA GLY A 303 12.09 32.24 3.87
C GLY A 303 13.13 31.15 3.59
N TRP A 304 12.73 30.04 2.96
CA TRP A 304 13.68 28.99 2.56
C TRP A 304 14.50 29.44 1.34
N SER A 305 15.82 29.29 1.40
CA SER A 305 16.73 29.66 0.31
C SER A 305 17.56 28.51 -0.24
N GLY A 306 17.44 27.32 0.36
CA GLY A 306 18.15 26.10 -0.06
C GLY A 306 17.45 25.39 -1.21
N GLU A 307 18.05 24.29 -1.66
CA GLU A 307 17.34 23.31 -2.49
C GLU A 307 16.28 22.56 -1.68
N THR A 308 15.37 21.91 -2.37
CA THR A 308 14.12 21.41 -1.80
C THR A 308 14.30 20.01 -1.23
N PRO A 309 13.87 19.72 0.01
CA PRO A 309 13.83 18.36 0.54
C PRO A 309 13.07 17.42 -0.40
N LEU A 310 13.66 16.25 -0.72
CA LEU A 310 13.15 15.36 -1.77
C LEU A 310 11.66 15.05 -1.64
N TRP A 311 11.19 14.66 -0.45
CA TRP A 311 9.77 14.36 -0.23
C TRP A 311 8.85 15.51 -0.65
N TYR A 312 9.14 16.74 -0.20
CA TYR A 312 8.34 17.91 -0.53
C TYR A 312 8.45 18.28 -2.01
N TYR A 313 9.65 18.17 -2.59
CA TYR A 313 9.85 18.39 -4.02
C TYR A 313 8.96 17.49 -4.86
N LEU A 314 8.88 16.20 -4.54
CA LEU A 314 8.08 15.23 -5.29
C LEU A 314 6.57 15.51 -5.22
N LEU A 315 6.09 16.04 -4.08
CA LEU A 315 4.71 16.50 -3.93
C LEU A 315 4.43 17.72 -4.82
N LYS A 316 5.32 18.73 -4.81
CA LYS A 316 5.22 19.91 -5.68
C LYS A 316 5.39 19.55 -7.16
N GLU A 317 6.21 18.56 -7.49
CA GLU A 317 6.40 18.09 -8.85
C GLU A 317 5.12 17.47 -9.40
N ALA A 318 4.45 16.62 -8.62
CA ALA A 318 3.14 16.07 -8.96
C ALA A 318 2.10 17.19 -9.14
N GLU A 319 2.04 18.15 -8.22
CA GLU A 319 1.11 19.28 -8.27
C GLU A 319 1.30 20.12 -9.55
N VAL A 320 2.55 20.51 -9.84
CA VAL A 320 2.88 21.45 -10.92
C VAL A 320 2.87 20.78 -12.29
N ARG A 321 3.40 19.57 -12.41
CA ARG A 321 3.57 18.88 -13.70
C ARG A 321 2.36 18.04 -14.09
N GLU A 322 1.61 17.54 -13.11
CA GLU A 322 0.56 16.53 -13.30
C GLU A 322 -0.79 16.94 -12.69
N GLY A 323 -0.91 18.14 -12.12
CA GLY A 323 -2.12 18.59 -11.42
C GLY A 323 -2.43 17.80 -10.16
N GLY A 324 -1.46 17.05 -9.63
CA GLY A 324 -1.62 16.17 -8.46
C GLY A 324 -2.35 14.85 -8.75
N GLU A 325 -2.71 14.54 -9.99
CA GLU A 325 -3.42 13.30 -10.33
C GLU A 325 -2.50 12.06 -10.33
N ARG A 326 -1.19 12.26 -10.51
CA ARG A 326 -0.14 11.23 -10.52
C ARG A 326 1.20 11.85 -10.13
N LEU A 327 2.21 11.02 -9.87
CA LEU A 327 3.56 11.50 -9.58
C LEU A 327 4.17 12.20 -10.79
N GLY A 328 4.98 13.23 -10.53
CA GLY A 328 5.82 13.88 -11.54
C GLY A 328 6.95 12.98 -12.07
N PRO A 329 7.77 13.47 -13.02
CA PRO A 329 8.81 12.67 -13.66
C PRO A 329 9.77 11.97 -12.68
N VAL A 330 10.33 12.69 -11.71
CA VAL A 330 11.27 12.12 -10.73
C VAL A 330 10.57 11.12 -9.81
N GLY A 331 9.39 11.50 -9.29
CA GLY A 331 8.63 10.61 -8.40
C GLY A 331 8.20 9.32 -9.10
N SER A 332 7.77 9.44 -10.35
CA SER A 332 7.38 8.31 -11.20
C SER A 332 8.53 7.35 -11.45
N LEU A 333 9.73 7.88 -11.67
CA LEU A 333 10.93 7.08 -11.90
C LEU A 333 11.29 6.27 -10.65
N ILE A 334 11.41 6.92 -9.50
CA ILE A 334 11.79 6.25 -8.24
C ILE A 334 10.75 5.17 -7.89
N VAL A 335 9.46 5.51 -7.90
CA VAL A 335 8.40 4.57 -7.50
C VAL A 335 8.26 3.43 -8.52
N GLY A 336 8.24 3.75 -9.80
CA GLY A 336 8.08 2.77 -10.87
C GLY A 336 9.22 1.77 -10.92
N GLU A 337 10.47 2.25 -10.99
CA GLU A 337 11.63 1.37 -11.14
C GLU A 337 11.83 0.46 -9.93
N VAL A 338 11.63 0.97 -8.71
CA VAL A 338 11.77 0.15 -7.50
C VAL A 338 10.71 -0.93 -7.42
N LEU A 339 9.43 -0.60 -7.68
CA LEU A 339 8.37 -1.63 -7.67
C LEU A 339 8.57 -2.68 -8.76
N LEU A 340 8.99 -2.27 -9.97
CA LEU A 340 9.27 -3.24 -11.03
C LEU A 340 10.47 -4.13 -10.67
N ALA A 341 11.55 -3.55 -10.14
CA ALA A 341 12.73 -4.30 -9.72
C ALA A 341 12.41 -5.29 -8.59
N ILE A 342 11.54 -4.93 -7.63
CA ILE A 342 11.05 -5.85 -6.59
C ILE A 342 10.35 -7.06 -7.22
N LEU A 343 9.47 -6.86 -8.20
CA LEU A 343 8.80 -7.97 -8.89
C LEU A 343 9.79 -8.81 -9.72
N ASP A 344 10.65 -8.17 -10.50
CA ASP A 344 11.60 -8.86 -11.39
C ASP A 344 12.72 -9.57 -10.63
N GLY A 345 13.05 -9.10 -9.41
CA GLY A 345 14.02 -9.71 -8.50
C GLY A 345 13.45 -10.83 -7.63
N ASP A 346 12.13 -11.02 -7.59
CA ASP A 346 11.48 -12.10 -6.87
C ASP A 346 11.37 -13.36 -7.77
N PRO A 347 12.06 -14.47 -7.44
CA PRO A 347 12.02 -15.70 -8.24
C PRO A 347 10.65 -16.39 -8.22
N GLU A 348 9.76 -16.06 -7.27
CA GLU A 348 8.41 -16.61 -7.17
C GLU A 348 7.35 -15.70 -7.82
N SER A 349 7.73 -14.52 -8.32
CA SER A 349 6.79 -13.61 -8.96
C SER A 349 6.24 -14.20 -10.25
N PHE A 350 5.03 -13.80 -10.63
CA PHE A 350 4.47 -14.23 -11.91
C PHE A 350 5.37 -13.82 -13.09
N ARG A 351 6.15 -12.74 -12.96
CA ARG A 351 7.06 -12.26 -14.00
C ARG A 351 8.33 -13.11 -14.15
N SER A 352 8.74 -13.78 -13.08
CA SER A 352 9.85 -14.72 -13.07
C SER A 352 9.41 -16.12 -13.46
N VAL A 353 8.23 -16.55 -13.01
CA VAL A 353 7.73 -17.92 -13.19
C VAL A 353 6.93 -18.10 -14.48
N ASP A 354 5.95 -17.24 -14.75
CA ASP A 354 5.07 -17.32 -15.93
C ASP A 354 4.57 -15.93 -16.36
N ARG A 355 5.31 -15.27 -17.24
CA ARG A 355 4.96 -13.93 -17.78
C ARG A 355 3.65 -13.93 -18.58
N SER A 356 3.19 -15.10 -19.02
CA SER A 356 1.93 -15.25 -19.74
C SER A 356 0.73 -15.42 -18.81
N TRP A 357 0.97 -15.63 -17.51
CA TRP A 357 -0.08 -15.77 -16.51
C TRP A 357 -1.04 -14.58 -16.53
N ARG A 358 -2.31 -14.87 -16.26
CA ARG A 358 -3.39 -13.89 -16.13
C ARG A 358 -4.19 -14.18 -14.85
N PRO A 359 -4.78 -13.16 -14.22
CA PRO A 359 -5.73 -13.33 -13.12
C PRO A 359 -6.79 -14.38 -13.44
N THR A 360 -7.10 -15.18 -12.43
CA THR A 360 -8.02 -16.33 -12.53
C THR A 360 -9.29 -16.16 -11.71
N LEU A 361 -9.33 -15.18 -10.80
CA LEU A 361 -10.58 -14.73 -10.21
C LEU A 361 -11.39 -13.93 -11.23
N PRO A 362 -12.73 -13.99 -11.20
CA PRO A 362 -13.57 -13.22 -12.10
C PRO A 362 -13.34 -11.72 -11.93
N SER A 363 -13.33 -10.99 -13.05
CA SER A 363 -13.42 -9.53 -13.10
C SER A 363 -14.76 -9.10 -13.67
N ARG A 364 -15.21 -7.89 -13.33
CA ARG A 364 -16.41 -7.31 -13.97
C ARG A 364 -16.16 -6.91 -15.42
N ASP A 365 -14.94 -6.49 -15.71
CA ASP A 365 -14.47 -6.20 -17.05
C ASP A 365 -13.70 -7.43 -17.56
N PRO A 366 -14.17 -8.14 -18.60
CA PRO A 366 -13.51 -9.34 -19.08
C PRO A 366 -12.08 -9.07 -19.62
N ASP A 367 -11.77 -7.82 -19.98
CA ASP A 367 -10.48 -7.43 -20.52
C ASP A 367 -9.53 -6.83 -19.47
N ARG A 368 -10.03 -6.58 -18.24
CA ARG A 368 -9.25 -5.95 -17.16
C ARG A 368 -9.54 -6.56 -15.80
N PHE A 369 -8.48 -6.93 -15.10
CA PHE A 369 -8.52 -7.27 -13.68
C PHE A 369 -7.76 -6.22 -12.87
N GLY A 370 -8.41 -5.66 -11.85
CA GLY A 370 -7.83 -4.64 -10.97
C GLY A 370 -8.07 -4.93 -9.49
N LEU A 371 -7.63 -4.00 -8.64
CA LEU A 371 -7.81 -4.13 -7.19
C LEU A 371 -9.29 -4.18 -6.80
N ALA A 372 -10.15 -3.46 -7.52
CA ALA A 372 -11.59 -3.45 -7.26
C ALA A 372 -12.22 -4.85 -7.36
N ASP A 373 -11.68 -5.75 -8.21
CA ASP A 373 -12.18 -7.12 -8.33
C ASP A 373 -11.80 -8.00 -7.12
N LEU A 374 -10.71 -7.66 -6.43
CA LEU A 374 -10.34 -8.28 -5.14
C LEU A 374 -11.18 -7.74 -3.98
N LEU A 375 -11.47 -6.43 -3.98
CA LEU A 375 -12.16 -5.74 -2.88
C LEU A 375 -13.67 -5.84 -2.93
N VAL A 376 -14.26 -5.81 -4.13
CA VAL A 376 -15.69 -5.97 -4.40
C VAL A 376 -15.84 -7.16 -5.34
N PRO A 377 -15.85 -8.39 -4.83
CA PRO A 377 -15.83 -9.60 -5.64
C PRO A 377 -17.03 -9.68 -6.57
N PHE A 378 -16.81 -10.14 -7.81
CA PHE A 378 -17.86 -10.39 -8.78
C PHE A 378 -18.12 -11.89 -8.89
N GLU A 379 -19.38 -12.28 -8.77
CA GLU A 379 -19.82 -13.65 -9.02
C GLU A 379 -20.61 -13.61 -10.34
N PRO A 380 -20.09 -14.19 -11.44
CA PRO A 380 -20.83 -14.26 -12.68
C PRO A 380 -22.13 -15.04 -12.43
N PRO A 381 -23.25 -14.67 -13.09
CA PRO A 381 -24.46 -15.46 -13.01
C PRO A 381 -24.16 -16.90 -13.43
N ILE A 382 -24.63 -17.87 -12.65
CA ILE A 382 -24.53 -19.29 -13.01
C ILE A 382 -25.36 -19.45 -14.29
N ASP A 383 -24.71 -19.75 -15.41
CA ASP A 383 -25.40 -20.15 -16.63
C ASP A 383 -26.26 -21.38 -16.30
N GLY A 384 -27.58 -21.20 -16.36
CA GLY A 384 -28.58 -22.20 -15.98
C GLY A 384 -28.84 -23.28 -17.01
#